data_AF-A0A7Y5AI69-F1
#
_entry.id   AF-A0A7Y5AI69-F1
#
_cell.length_a   1.000
_cell.length_b   1.000
_cell.length_c   1.000
_cell.angle_alpha   90.00
_cell.angle_beta   90.00
_cell.angle_gamma   90.00
#
_symmetry.space_group_name_H-M   'P 1'
#
loop_
_entity.id
_entity.type
_entity.pdbx_description
1 polymer ?
#
loop_
_entity_poly.entity_id
_entity_poly.type
_entity_poly.pdbx_seq_one_letter_code
_entity_poly.pdbx_strand_id
1 'polypeptide(L)'
;AGALPWDVSEFVGIDIAPVAPGQASSEHAVSVAMQDSSGPYDYHLSRHLLKLAGDHDLPVRRDLFRYYFSDAHSAVTAGHDIRTALVAFGCDATHGYERTHIDSLAALSRLLSAYLLSPPVFASDSQPANASLERFSHQLEHDAQMESDTRVPAVDSLVGNKG
;
A
#
# COMPACT_ATOMS: atom_id res chain seq x y z
N ALA A 1 -8.74 6.64 12.84
CA ALA A 1 -8.99 6.77 11.39
C ALA A 1 -10.46 7.13 11.15
N GLY A 2 -10.76 8.41 11.01
CA GLY A 2 -12.10 8.90 10.66
C GLY A 2 -12.17 9.14 9.16
N ALA A 3 -13.07 8.42 8.49
CA ALA A 3 -13.54 8.60 7.11
C ALA A 3 -12.44 8.83 6.05
N LEU A 4 -11.73 7.76 5.66
CA LEU A 4 -11.08 7.77 4.34
C LEU A 4 -12.19 7.77 3.27
N PRO A 5 -12.14 8.70 2.29
CA PRO A 5 -13.04 8.66 1.15
C PRO A 5 -12.99 7.31 0.43
N TRP A 6 -14.12 6.88 -0.13
CA TRP A 6 -14.24 5.59 -0.81
C TRP A 6 -13.45 5.49 -2.12
N ASP A 7 -13.01 6.64 -2.65
CA ASP A 7 -12.24 6.77 -3.88
C ASP A 7 -10.72 6.86 -3.63
N VAL A 8 -10.27 6.65 -2.40
CA VAL A 8 -8.84 6.48 -2.10
C VAL A 8 -8.40 5.08 -2.52
N SER A 9 -7.41 4.99 -3.41
CA SER A 9 -6.84 3.71 -3.86
C SER A 9 -5.56 3.33 -3.11
N GLU A 10 -4.80 4.34 -2.66
CA GLU A 10 -3.49 4.19 -2.04
C GLU A 10 -3.38 5.07 -0.79
N PHE A 11 -2.83 4.50 0.29
CA PHE A 11 -2.58 5.17 1.55
C PHE A 11 -1.10 4.99 1.93
N VAL A 12 -0.35 6.08 1.93
CA VAL A 12 1.05 6.09 2.37
C VAL A 12 1.12 6.80 3.72
N GLY A 13 1.30 6.04 4.79
CA GLY A 13 1.57 6.57 6.12
C GLY A 13 2.98 7.17 6.21
N ILE A 14 3.14 8.19 7.04
CA ILE A 14 4.42 8.84 7.33
C ILE A 14 4.66 8.75 8.83
N ASP A 15 5.83 8.25 9.23
CA ASP A 15 6.13 8.03 10.64
C ASP A 15 7.63 8.15 10.97
N ILE A 16 7.98 7.88 12.21
CA ILE A 16 9.34 7.78 12.72
C ILE A 16 9.86 6.35 12.54
N ALA A 17 11.09 6.22 12.06
CA ALA A 17 11.85 4.97 12.04
C ALA A 17 12.88 5.00 13.19
N PRO A 18 12.70 4.19 14.25
CA PRO A 18 13.66 4.14 15.35
C PRO A 18 15.01 3.62 14.85
N VAL A 19 16.08 4.38 15.08
CA VAL A 19 17.45 3.99 14.76
C VAL A 19 18.05 3.27 15.96
N ALA A 20 18.04 1.95 15.92
CA ALA A 20 18.46 1.11 17.03
C ALA A 20 19.11 -0.19 16.55
N PRO A 21 19.92 -0.87 17.38
CA PRO A 21 20.46 -2.18 17.04
C PRO A 21 19.35 -3.17 16.63
N GLY A 22 19.51 -3.79 15.46
CA GLY A 22 18.53 -4.71 14.89
C GLY A 22 17.53 -4.08 13.92
N GLN A 23 17.50 -2.75 13.79
CA GLN A 23 16.79 -2.03 12.73
C GLN A 23 17.73 -1.70 11.57
N ALA A 24 17.17 -1.59 10.37
CA ALA A 24 17.91 -1.19 9.17
C ALA A 24 17.84 0.32 8.89
N SER A 25 16.99 1.03 9.62
CA SER A 25 16.81 2.49 9.61
C SER A 25 18.12 3.26 9.83
N SER A 26 18.15 4.50 9.36
CA SER A 26 19.30 5.40 9.51
C SER A 26 18.81 6.83 9.58
N GLU A 27 19.44 7.65 10.42
CA GLU A 27 19.16 9.09 10.50
C GLU A 27 19.46 9.82 9.17
N HIS A 28 20.22 9.21 8.24
CA HIS A 28 20.59 9.81 6.96
C HIS A 28 19.81 9.27 5.75
N ALA A 29 18.78 8.44 5.96
CA ALA A 29 18.04 7.80 4.88
C ALA A 29 16.55 7.68 5.21
N VAL A 30 15.70 7.76 4.18
CA VAL A 30 14.27 7.42 4.34
C VAL A 30 14.12 5.90 4.43
N SER A 31 13.22 5.42 5.28
CA SER A 31 12.89 4.01 5.41
C SER A 31 11.56 3.72 4.72
N VAL A 32 11.50 2.68 3.90
CA VAL A 32 10.26 2.07 3.42
C VAL A 32 10.03 0.84 4.29
N ALA A 33 8.97 0.86 5.10
CA ALA A 33 8.63 -0.27 5.94
C ALA A 33 8.04 -1.38 5.06
N MET A 34 8.51 -2.61 5.27
CA MET A 34 8.02 -3.78 4.55
C MET A 34 6.91 -4.50 5.31
N GLN A 35 6.86 -4.33 6.63
CA GLN A 35 5.90 -4.96 7.52
C GLN A 35 5.86 -4.23 8.87
N ASP A 36 4.69 -4.24 9.51
CA ASP A 36 4.51 -3.91 10.93
C ASP A 36 3.91 -5.10 11.72
N SER A 37 3.41 -4.87 12.93
CA SER A 37 2.75 -5.93 13.73
C SER A 37 1.45 -6.47 13.11
N SER A 38 0.82 -5.76 12.17
CA SER A 38 -0.38 -6.23 11.47
C SER A 38 -0.08 -7.14 10.28
N GLY A 39 1.16 -7.10 9.78
CA GLY A 39 1.58 -7.89 8.63
C GLY A 39 2.32 -7.07 7.58
N PRO A 40 2.62 -7.68 6.43
CA PRO A 40 3.29 -7.00 5.34
C PRO A 40 2.42 -5.88 4.74
N TYR A 41 3.06 -4.79 4.33
CA TYR A 41 2.43 -3.75 3.53
C TYR A 41 2.17 -4.21 2.09
N ASP A 42 1.43 -3.41 1.32
CA ASP A 42 1.15 -3.73 -0.08
C ASP A 42 2.46 -3.89 -0.87
N TYR A 43 2.57 -5.03 -1.55
CA TYR A 43 3.77 -5.43 -2.28
C TYR A 43 4.08 -4.47 -3.43
N HIS A 44 3.06 -4.03 -4.15
CA HIS A 44 3.23 -3.22 -5.35
C HIS A 44 3.57 -1.77 -4.98
N LEU A 45 2.86 -1.19 -4.01
CA LEU A 45 3.09 0.17 -3.53
C LEU A 45 4.46 0.32 -2.86
N SER A 46 4.85 -0.63 -2.00
CA SER A 46 6.18 -0.61 -1.37
C SER A 46 7.31 -0.66 -2.41
N ARG A 47 7.13 -1.45 -3.48
CA ARG A 47 8.11 -1.54 -4.58
C ARG A 47 8.12 -0.32 -5.47
N HIS A 48 6.96 0.30 -5.69
CA HIS A 48 6.85 1.57 -6.42
C HIS A 48 7.64 2.66 -5.70
N LEU A 49 7.46 2.81 -4.38
CA LEU A 49 8.23 3.75 -3.54
C LEU A 49 9.73 3.46 -3.59
N LEU A 50 10.14 2.19 -3.47
CA LEU A 50 11.54 1.80 -3.59
C LEU A 50 12.12 2.09 -4.98
N LYS A 51 11.33 1.93 -6.04
CA LYS A 51 11.73 2.26 -7.41
C LYS A 51 11.92 3.76 -7.57
N LEU A 52 10.97 4.58 -7.11
CA LEU A 52 11.08 6.03 -7.14
C LEU A 52 12.31 6.52 -6.37
N ALA A 53 12.59 5.94 -5.20
CA ALA A 53 13.81 6.25 -4.46
C ALA A 53 15.08 5.96 -5.28
N GLY A 54 15.14 4.80 -5.96
CA GLY A 54 16.25 4.45 -6.84
C GLY A 54 16.38 5.38 -8.06
N ASP A 55 15.27 5.68 -8.74
CA ASP A 55 15.25 6.53 -9.94
C ASP A 55 15.67 7.99 -9.63
N HIS A 56 15.43 8.45 -8.41
CA HIS A 56 15.77 9.80 -7.94
C HIS A 56 17.07 9.86 -7.09
N ASP A 57 17.83 8.77 -7.02
CA ASP A 57 19.08 8.64 -6.24
C ASP A 57 18.90 9.09 -4.78
N LEU A 58 17.84 8.59 -4.13
CA LEU A 58 17.52 8.88 -2.74
C LEU A 58 18.13 7.82 -1.81
N PRO A 59 18.76 8.21 -0.69
CA PRO A 59 19.21 7.26 0.31
C PRO A 59 17.97 6.60 0.95
N VAL A 60 17.79 5.31 0.67
CA VAL A 60 16.61 4.54 1.12
C VAL A 60 17.02 3.25 1.82
N ARG A 61 16.27 2.89 2.87
CA ARG A 61 16.38 1.62 3.61
C ARG A 61 15.06 0.87 3.55
N ARG A 62 15.13 -0.45 3.61
CA ARG A 62 13.97 -1.32 3.85
C ARG A 62 14.02 -1.76 5.30
N ASP A 63 12.90 -1.70 6.02
CA ASP A 63 12.88 -2.08 7.43
C ASP A 63 11.62 -2.85 7.87
N LEU A 64 11.65 -3.43 9.06
CA LEU A 64 10.57 -4.21 9.67
C LEU A 64 10.22 -3.70 11.08
N PHE A 65 9.01 -3.18 11.27
CA PHE A 65 8.57 -2.62 12.55
C PHE A 65 7.70 -3.63 13.33
N ARG A 66 8.33 -4.70 13.81
CA ARG A 66 7.64 -5.90 14.35
C ARG A 66 6.78 -5.69 15.59
N TYR A 67 7.03 -4.63 16.37
CA TYR A 67 6.38 -4.38 17.66
C TYR A 67 5.53 -3.10 17.65
N TYR A 68 5.13 -2.65 16.47
CA TYR A 68 4.42 -1.41 16.23
C TYR A 68 3.21 -1.67 15.32
N PHE A 69 2.08 -1.01 15.60
CA PHE A 69 0.92 -0.96 14.72
C PHE A 69 0.83 0.42 14.09
N SER A 70 0.95 0.49 12.77
CA SER A 70 0.87 1.75 12.03
C SER A 70 -0.56 2.23 11.81
N ASP A 71 -0.71 3.50 11.43
CA ASP A 71 -2.01 4.06 11.02
C ASP A 71 -2.63 3.31 9.83
N ALA A 72 -1.82 2.67 9.00
CA ALA A 72 -2.30 1.79 7.94
C ALA A 72 -3.08 0.58 8.47
N HIS A 73 -2.72 0.06 9.65
CA HIS A 73 -3.50 -1.01 10.30
C HIS A 73 -4.94 -0.55 10.60
N SER A 74 -5.12 0.71 11.01
CA SER A 74 -6.45 1.27 11.26
C SER A 74 -7.28 1.38 9.99
N ALA A 75 -6.67 1.76 8.86
CA ALA A 75 -7.35 1.83 7.56
C ALA A 75 -7.85 0.46 7.09
N VAL A 76 -6.99 -0.56 7.16
CA VAL A 76 -7.34 -1.93 6.78
C VAL A 76 -8.41 -2.51 7.71
N THR A 77 -8.27 -2.32 9.03
CA THR A 77 -9.21 -2.86 10.02
C THR A 77 -10.60 -2.23 9.93
N ALA A 78 -10.70 -1.00 9.43
CA ALA A 78 -11.98 -0.34 9.15
C ALA A 78 -12.70 -0.90 7.90
N GLY A 79 -12.11 -1.89 7.20
CA GLY A 79 -12.70 -2.53 6.04
C GLY A 79 -12.51 -1.75 4.74
N HIS A 80 -11.59 -0.79 4.71
CA HIS A 80 -11.27 -0.08 3.48
C HIS A 80 -10.43 -0.96 2.54
N ASP A 81 -10.87 -1.09 1.29
CA ASP A 81 -10.12 -1.76 0.22
C ASP A 81 -9.05 -0.81 -0.35
N ILE A 82 -7.98 -0.60 0.42
CA ILE A 82 -6.93 0.38 0.12
C ILE A 82 -5.56 -0.28 0.22
N ARG A 83 -4.69 0.01 -0.75
CA ARG A 83 -3.28 -0.40 -0.69
C ARG A 83 -2.52 0.49 0.26
N THR A 84 -1.93 -0.09 1.30
CA THR A 84 -1.21 0.66 2.32
C THR A 84 0.30 0.48 2.20
N ALA A 85 1.03 1.56 2.48
CA ALA A 85 2.48 1.53 2.69
C ALA A 85 2.85 2.50 3.81
N LEU A 86 4.07 2.36 4.33
CA LEU A 86 4.62 3.25 5.35
C LEU A 86 6.02 3.69 4.95
N VAL A 87 6.23 5.01 4.94
CA VAL A 87 7.55 5.62 4.83
C VAL A 87 7.89 6.33 6.14
N ALA A 88 9.16 6.32 6.51
CA ALA A 88 9.56 6.84 7.80
C ALA A 88 10.93 7.50 7.78
N PHE A 89 11.13 8.52 8.62
CA PHE A 89 12.42 9.18 8.79
C PHE A 89 13.17 8.65 10.01
N GLY A 90 14.49 8.51 9.90
CA GLY A 90 15.31 7.99 10.99
C GLY A 90 15.34 8.93 12.19
N CYS A 91 15.02 8.40 13.37
CA CYS A 91 15.05 9.12 14.64
C CYS A 91 15.77 8.30 15.71
N ASP A 92 16.66 8.96 16.45
CA ASP A 92 17.26 8.47 17.69
C ASP A 92 16.42 8.90 18.90
N ALA A 93 16.45 8.08 19.96
CA ALA A 93 15.79 8.33 21.25
C ALA A 93 14.29 8.67 21.13
N THR A 94 13.56 7.99 20.24
CA THR A 94 12.09 8.05 20.16
C THR A 94 11.44 7.86 21.55
N HIS A 95 10.40 8.64 21.86
CA HIS A 95 9.75 8.72 23.18
C HIS A 95 10.64 9.26 24.32
N GLY A 96 11.79 9.85 23.99
CA GLY A 96 12.68 10.57 24.90
C GLY A 96 12.97 11.98 24.39
N TYR A 97 14.26 12.33 24.26
CA TYR A 97 14.67 13.55 23.56
C TYR A 97 14.97 13.21 22.10
N GLU A 98 13.96 13.32 21.25
CA GLU A 98 14.00 12.88 19.86
C GLU A 98 14.99 13.70 19.03
N ARG A 99 15.82 12.98 18.27
CA ARG A 99 16.83 13.57 17.40
C ARG A 99 16.76 12.92 16.04
N THR A 100 16.77 13.75 14.99
CA THR A 100 16.81 13.28 13.61
C THR A 100 17.81 14.13 12.84
N HIS A 101 18.39 13.54 11.79
CA HIS A 101 19.25 14.28 10.88
C HIS A 101 18.42 14.81 9.70
N ILE A 102 18.73 16.04 9.28
CA ILE A 102 18.00 16.75 8.21
C ILE A 102 18.01 15.97 6.89
N ASP A 103 19.03 15.15 6.66
CA ASP A 103 19.15 14.29 5.47
C ASP A 103 17.98 13.31 5.34
N SER A 104 17.56 12.64 6.43
CA SER A 104 16.44 11.72 6.36
C SER A 104 15.13 12.45 6.07
N LEU A 105 14.93 13.65 6.62
CA LEU A 105 13.77 14.48 6.31
C LEU A 105 13.79 14.94 4.85
N ALA A 106 14.95 15.37 4.34
CA ALA A 106 15.11 15.78 2.95
C ALA A 106 14.87 14.61 1.98
N ALA A 107 15.38 13.42 2.29
CA ALA A 107 15.13 12.21 1.50
C ALA A 107 13.65 11.83 1.50
N LEU A 108 12.99 11.89 2.67
CA LEU A 108 11.55 11.64 2.82
C LEU A 108 10.73 12.63 1.99
N SER A 109 10.99 13.94 2.10
CA SER A 109 10.28 14.96 1.33
C SER A 109 10.46 14.78 -0.18
N ARG A 110 11.67 14.42 -0.63
CA ARG A 110 11.94 14.13 -2.04
C ARG A 110 11.21 12.87 -2.52
N LEU A 111 11.16 11.81 -1.70
CA LEU A 111 10.42 10.59 -2.03
C LEU A 111 8.91 10.85 -2.13
N LEU A 112 8.35 11.60 -1.18
CA LEU A 112 6.94 11.98 -1.20
C LEU A 112 6.61 12.85 -2.43
N SER A 113 7.49 13.77 -2.78
CA SER A 113 7.33 14.59 -4.00
C SER A 113 7.35 13.73 -5.27
N ALA A 114 8.28 12.77 -5.36
CA ALA A 114 8.35 11.84 -6.48
C ALA A 114 7.10 10.95 -6.57
N TYR A 115 6.61 10.46 -5.43
CA TYR A 115 5.37 9.67 -5.35
C TYR A 115 4.15 10.47 -5.80
N LEU A 116 3.95 11.68 -5.29
CA LEU A 116 2.83 12.55 -5.66
C LEU A 116 2.83 12.95 -7.15
N LEU A 117 4.00 13.00 -7.78
CA LEU A 117 4.15 13.30 -9.21
C LEU A 117 4.16 12.05 -10.09
N SER A 118 4.16 10.85 -9.49
CA SER A 118 4.14 9.60 -10.22
C SER A 118 2.71 9.19 -10.58
N PRO A 119 2.53 8.36 -11.63
CA PRO A 119 1.26 7.68 -11.84
C PRO A 119 0.94 6.77 -10.64
N PRO A 120 -0.36 6.49 -10.37
CA PRO A 120 -0.74 5.45 -9.41
C PRO A 120 -0.11 4.10 -9.80
N VAL A 121 0.04 3.22 -8.81
CA VAL A 121 0.62 1.88 -8.98
C VAL A 121 -0.14 1.09 -10.04
N PHE A 122 -1.48 1.21 -10.06
CA PHE A 122 -2.31 0.66 -11.12
C PHE A 122 -2.96 1.77 -11.93
N ALA A 123 -2.84 1.67 -13.26
CA ALA A 123 -3.41 2.66 -14.18
C ALA A 123 -4.94 2.81 -14.03
N SER A 124 -5.64 1.76 -13.56
CA SER A 124 -7.08 1.83 -13.25
C SER A 124 -7.42 2.88 -12.20
N ASP A 125 -6.51 3.18 -11.28
CA ASP A 125 -6.74 4.13 -10.19
C ASP A 125 -6.60 5.59 -10.65
N SER A 126 -6.02 5.83 -11.84
CA SER A 126 -5.87 7.18 -12.40
C SER A 126 -7.18 7.77 -12.92
N GLN A 127 -8.24 6.97 -12.98
CA GLN A 127 -9.55 7.38 -13.44
C GLN A 127 -10.48 7.54 -12.22
N PRO A 128 -10.91 8.77 -11.87
CA PRO A 128 -11.93 8.94 -10.85
C PRO A 128 -13.20 8.19 -11.27
N ALA A 129 -13.84 7.56 -10.29
CA ALA A 129 -14.89 6.56 -10.44
C ALA A 129 -16.01 6.91 -11.46
N ASN A 130 -15.76 6.56 -12.71
CA ASN A 130 -16.75 6.27 -13.75
C ASN A 130 -16.64 4.80 -14.18
N ALA A 131 -16.06 3.94 -13.33
CA ALA A 131 -15.99 2.51 -13.58
C ALA A 131 -17.40 1.92 -13.39
N SER A 132 -17.99 1.41 -14.47
CA SER A 132 -19.28 0.73 -14.37
C SER A 132 -19.15 -0.53 -13.51
N LEU A 133 -20.20 -0.84 -12.74
CA LEU A 133 -20.31 -2.08 -11.98
C LEU A 133 -20.42 -3.33 -12.86
N GLU A 134 -20.45 -3.19 -14.20
CA GLU A 134 -20.55 -4.35 -15.11
C GLU A 134 -19.34 -5.29 -15.06
N ARG A 135 -18.20 -4.82 -14.55
CA ARG A 135 -17.03 -5.68 -14.34
C ARG A 135 -17.04 -6.41 -12.99
N PHE A 136 -17.93 -6.05 -12.09
CA PHE A 136 -18.08 -6.75 -10.82
C PHE A 136 -18.86 -8.05 -11.04
N SER A 137 -18.42 -9.11 -10.35
CA SER A 137 -19.07 -10.41 -10.40
C SER A 137 -20.55 -10.27 -10.05
N HIS A 138 -21.44 -10.57 -11.01
CA HIS A 138 -22.87 -10.62 -10.73
C HIS A 138 -23.13 -11.78 -9.76
N GLN A 139 -23.88 -11.50 -8.69
CA GLN A 139 -24.37 -12.56 -7.83
C GLN A 139 -25.31 -13.45 -8.66
N LEU A 140 -25.08 -14.77 -8.60
CA LEU A 140 -25.98 -15.74 -9.22
C LEU A 140 -27.41 -15.49 -8.71
N GLU A 141 -28.38 -15.48 -9.62
CA GLU A 141 -29.77 -15.29 -9.24
C GLU A 141 -30.22 -16.35 -8.22
N HIS A 142 -31.18 -16.00 -7.36
CA HIS A 142 -31.63 -16.82 -6.23
C HIS A 142 -32.01 -18.25 -6.68
N ASP A 143 -32.60 -18.38 -7.86
CA ASP A 143 -33.01 -19.67 -8.43
C ASP A 143 -31.79 -20.55 -8.76
N ALA A 144 -30.67 -19.97 -9.21
CA ALA A 144 -29.43 -20.69 -9.48
C ALA A 144 -28.69 -21.10 -8.19
N GLN A 145 -28.91 -20.40 -7.08
CA GLN A 145 -28.34 -20.75 -5.77
C GLN A 145 -29.13 -21.89 -5.06
N MET A 146 -30.40 -22.07 -5.41
CA MET A 146 -31.29 -23.08 -4.82
C MET A 146 -31.31 -24.41 -5.60
N GLU A 147 -30.57 -24.51 -6.70
CA GLU A 147 -30.41 -25.76 -7.43
C GLU A 147 -29.48 -26.72 -6.68
N SER A 148 -29.89 -27.98 -6.58
CA SER A 148 -29.14 -29.04 -5.89
C SER A 148 -27.86 -29.46 -6.64
N ASP A 149 -27.73 -29.07 -7.90
CA ASP A 149 -26.63 -29.47 -8.77
C ASP A 149 -25.75 -28.28 -9.17
N THR A 150 -24.43 -28.46 -9.13
CA THR A 150 -23.48 -27.46 -9.61
C THR A 150 -23.54 -27.37 -11.13
N ARG A 151 -24.17 -26.33 -11.67
CA ARG A 151 -24.12 -26.04 -13.12
C ARG A 151 -22.70 -25.67 -13.52
N VAL A 152 -22.02 -26.58 -14.21
CA VAL A 152 -20.82 -26.25 -14.97
C VAL A 152 -21.21 -25.65 -16.32
N PRO A 153 -20.55 -24.57 -16.79
CA PRO A 153 -20.82 -24.03 -18.11
C PRO A 153 -20.57 -25.10 -19.18
N ALA A 154 -21.45 -25.15 -20.18
CA ALA A 154 -21.27 -26.06 -21.32
C ALA A 154 -19.93 -25.75 -22.00
N VAL A 155 -19.20 -26.78 -22.46
CA VAL A 155 -17.88 -26.63 -23.09
C VAL A 155 -17.90 -25.60 -24.23
N ASP A 156 -18.99 -25.55 -24.98
CA ASP A 156 -19.18 -24.62 -26.11
C ASP A 156 -19.28 -23.14 -25.68
N SER A 157 -19.62 -22.87 -24.41
CA SER A 157 -19.62 -21.51 -23.84
C SER A 157 -18.23 -21.04 -23.39
N LEU A 158 -17.29 -21.97 -23.22
CA LEU A 158 -15.89 -21.68 -22.83
C LEU A 158 -14.99 -21.58 -24.05
N VAL A 159 -15.29 -22.35 -25.10
CA VAL A 159 -14.57 -22.32 -26.36
C VAL A 159 -15.25 -21.33 -27.28
N GLY A 160 -14.92 -20.03 -27.12
CA GLY A 160 -15.46 -18.95 -27.96
C GLY A 160 -15.49 -19.35 -29.43
N ASN A 161 -16.67 -19.19 -30.05
CA ASN A 161 -17.05 -19.67 -31.37
C ASN A 161 -15.97 -19.33 -32.43
N LYS A 162 -15.09 -20.28 -32.73
CA LYS A 162 -14.17 -20.21 -33.87
C LYS A 162 -14.86 -20.86 -35.06
N GLY A 163 -15.78 -20.11 -35.65
CA GLY A 163 -16.25 -20.29 -37.03
C GLY A 163 -15.53 -19.31 -37.93
#